data_AF-A0A0B2BNJ2-F1
#
_entry.id   AF-A0A0B2BNJ2-F1
#
_cell.length_a   1.000
_cell.length_b   1.000
_cell.length_c   1.000
_cell.angle_alpha   90.00
_cell.angle_beta   90.00
_cell.angle_gamma   90.00
#
_symmetry.space_group_name_H-M   'P 1'
#
loop_
_entity.id
_entity.type
_entity.pdbx_description
1 polymer ?
#
loop_
_entity_poly.entity_id
_entity_poly.type
_entity_poly.pdbx_seq_one_letter_code
_entity_poly.pdbx_strand_id
1 'polypeptide(L)'
;MPTTASVHDRLRAAAFDLFDEQGYDATTVDAIAARAGVGRTTFFRAFASKEDVIFPDHASVLAEIEARLRAASDGASFLAVTEAARLPLRRYLDEGELARRRYRLTSTVPALRAREIATTAQYRRTFRRFIDTWIGDDPLAPLRAELMADAVVTAHNHVLRTWLQGTGDDRSAETAFDVAMAEVRRIFLDSAVAGSDGDGTTVVVMRSGASLTSVLPRLQAALDGPETARRRT
;
A
#
# COMPACT_ATOMS: atom_id res chain seq x y z
N MET A 1 25.86 -18.15 12.86
CA MET A 1 26.07 -17.12 13.91
C MET A 1 24.73 -16.43 14.12
N PRO A 2 24.12 -16.46 15.31
CA PRO A 2 22.91 -15.67 15.53
C PRO A 2 23.31 -14.20 15.42
N THR A 3 22.73 -13.48 14.46
CA THR A 3 22.92 -12.04 14.30
C THR A 3 22.50 -11.38 15.61
N THR A 4 23.45 -10.77 16.32
CA THR A 4 23.14 -10.09 17.59
C THR A 4 22.15 -8.97 17.25
N ALA A 5 20.94 -9.03 17.83
CA ALA A 5 19.89 -8.05 17.54
C ALA A 5 20.43 -6.62 17.73
N SER A 6 20.15 -5.74 16.78
CA SER A 6 20.68 -4.37 16.81
C SER A 6 20.19 -3.64 18.06
N VAL A 7 20.91 -2.58 18.47
CA VAL A 7 20.46 -1.74 19.60
C VAL A 7 19.04 -1.22 19.37
N HIS A 8 18.72 -0.84 18.12
CA HIS A 8 17.41 -0.40 17.71
C HIS A 8 16.34 -1.48 17.93
N ASP A 9 16.61 -2.74 17.53
CA ASP A 9 15.66 -3.84 17.68
C ASP A 9 15.44 -4.22 19.15
N ARG A 10 16.51 -4.20 19.97
CA ARG A 10 16.40 -4.47 21.42
C ARG A 10 15.59 -3.40 22.13
N LEU A 11 15.80 -2.13 21.79
CA LEU A 11 15.02 -1.01 22.33
C LEU A 11 13.55 -1.12 21.94
N ARG A 12 13.26 -1.47 20.68
CA ARG A 12 11.89 -1.67 20.21
C ARG A 12 11.21 -2.85 20.90
N ALA A 13 11.87 -4.00 20.99
CA ALA A 13 11.34 -5.16 21.71
C ALA A 13 11.02 -4.82 23.17
N ALA A 14 11.98 -4.23 23.89
CA ALA A 14 11.81 -3.80 25.28
C ALA A 14 10.63 -2.84 25.47
N ALA A 15 10.45 -1.88 24.54
CA ALA A 15 9.34 -0.94 24.61
C ALA A 15 7.99 -1.63 24.47
N PHE A 16 7.82 -2.47 23.45
CA PHE A 16 6.57 -3.19 23.25
C PHE A 16 6.26 -4.14 24.41
N ASP A 17 7.27 -4.82 24.97
CA ASP A 17 7.08 -5.71 26.13
C ASP A 17 6.59 -4.93 27.35
N LEU A 18 7.17 -3.77 27.63
CA LEU A 18 6.70 -2.88 28.70
C LEU A 18 5.30 -2.31 28.40
N PHE A 19 4.99 -1.97 27.15
CA PHE A 19 3.65 -1.51 26.78
C PHE A 19 2.59 -2.58 27.04
N ASP A 20 2.90 -3.85 26.79
CA ASP A 20 1.99 -4.97 27.07
C ASP A 20 1.94 -5.32 28.57
N GLU A 21 3.05 -5.20 29.31
CA GLU A 21 3.14 -5.51 30.74
C GLU A 21 2.38 -4.51 31.62
N GLN A 22 2.52 -3.21 31.34
CA GLN A 22 2.08 -2.14 32.24
C GLN A 22 1.37 -0.98 31.55
N GLY A 23 1.18 -1.05 30.23
CA GLY A 23 0.51 -0.03 29.44
C GLY A 23 1.44 1.06 28.90
N TYR A 24 0.95 1.75 27.86
CA TYR A 24 1.69 2.81 27.17
C TYR A 24 2.04 3.99 28.09
N ASP A 25 1.07 4.51 28.85
CA ASP A 25 1.24 5.72 29.65
C ASP A 25 2.19 5.52 30.84
N ALA A 26 2.15 4.35 31.49
CA ALA A 26 3.03 4.01 32.61
C ALA A 26 4.48 3.73 32.19
N THR A 27 4.74 3.52 30.90
CA THR A 27 6.08 3.20 30.38
C THR A 27 6.91 4.44 30.12
N THR A 28 8.12 4.48 30.67
CA THR A 28 9.08 5.59 30.53
C THR A 28 10.27 5.21 29.66
N VAL A 29 10.94 6.21 29.06
CA VAL A 29 12.17 6.01 28.28
C VAL A 29 13.26 5.32 29.11
N ASP A 30 13.36 5.65 30.40
CA ASP A 30 14.36 5.06 31.30
C ASP A 30 14.10 3.56 31.54
N ALA A 31 12.82 3.17 31.72
CA ALA A 31 12.44 1.77 31.85
C ALA A 31 12.77 0.97 30.58
N ILE A 32 12.49 1.54 29.41
CA ILE A 32 12.81 0.93 28.10
C ILE A 32 14.32 0.74 27.96
N ALA A 33 15.10 1.80 28.21
CA ALA A 33 16.56 1.75 28.09
C ALA A 33 17.16 0.72 29.05
N ALA A 34 16.72 0.71 30.31
CA ALA A 34 17.14 -0.27 31.31
C ALA A 34 16.81 -1.71 30.87
N ARG A 35 15.59 -1.95 30.38
CA ARG A 35 15.16 -3.28 29.90
C ARG A 35 15.96 -3.74 28.67
N ALA A 36 16.34 -2.83 27.78
CA ALA A 36 17.17 -3.13 26.62
C ALA A 36 18.68 -3.23 26.92
N GLY A 37 19.08 -3.00 28.18
CA GLY A 37 20.48 -3.04 28.61
C GLY A 37 21.32 -1.89 28.04
N VAL A 38 20.73 -0.72 27.81
CA VAL A 38 21.43 0.47 27.28
C VAL A 38 21.16 1.70 28.14
N GLY A 39 22.01 2.72 28.00
CA GLY A 39 21.80 4.00 28.67
C GLY A 39 20.75 4.87 27.97
N ARG A 40 20.17 5.82 28.72
CA ARG A 40 19.22 6.84 28.20
C ARG A 40 19.75 7.60 26.98
N THR A 41 21.03 7.98 26.99
CA THR A 41 21.68 8.66 25.84
C THR A 41 21.67 7.78 24.59
N THR A 42 21.80 6.47 24.73
CA THR A 42 21.74 5.52 23.61
C THR A 42 20.31 5.41 23.06
N PHE A 43 19.29 5.46 23.93
CA PHE A 43 17.89 5.54 23.47
C PHE A 43 17.69 6.76 22.57
N PHE A 44 18.09 7.95 23.02
CA PHE A 44 17.86 9.20 22.26
C PHE A 44 18.67 9.31 20.97
N ARG A 45 19.72 8.48 20.81
CA ARG A 45 20.41 8.32 19.52
C ARG A 45 19.61 7.48 18.53
N ALA A 46 18.78 6.56 19.00
CA ALA A 46 17.97 5.68 18.17
C ALA A 46 16.57 6.28 17.90
N PHE A 47 15.97 6.94 18.88
CA PHE A 47 14.60 7.46 18.82
C PHE A 47 14.51 8.83 19.47
N ALA A 48 13.78 9.79 18.87
CA ALA A 48 13.64 11.11 19.47
C ALA A 48 12.64 11.12 20.64
N SER A 49 11.66 10.20 20.64
CA SER A 49 10.68 10.04 21.71
C SER A 49 10.24 8.58 21.93
N LYS A 50 9.42 8.35 22.96
CA LYS A 50 8.80 7.03 23.25
C LYS A 50 7.84 6.61 22.11
N GLU A 51 7.09 7.58 21.58
CA GLU A 51 6.18 7.41 20.46
C GLU A 51 6.91 6.90 19.21
N ASP A 52 8.11 7.42 18.94
CA ASP A 52 8.90 7.04 17.76
C ASP A 52 9.28 5.56 17.73
N VAL A 53 9.38 4.91 18.90
CA VAL A 53 9.69 3.48 19.00
C VAL A 53 8.61 2.62 18.35
N ILE A 54 7.36 3.07 18.44
CA ILE A 54 6.16 2.35 18.00
C ILE A 54 6.08 2.34 16.48
N PHE A 55 6.30 3.48 15.84
CA PHE A 55 6.07 3.64 14.40
C PHE A 55 7.24 3.10 13.58
N PRO A 56 6.98 2.48 12.42
CA PRO A 56 8.03 2.12 11.48
C PRO A 56 8.71 3.38 10.95
N ASP A 57 9.87 3.21 10.31
CA ASP A 57 10.55 4.33 9.65
C ASP A 57 9.77 4.75 8.38
N HIS A 58 8.72 5.54 8.60
CA HIS A 58 7.87 6.06 7.55
C HIS A 58 8.63 6.98 6.59
N ALA A 59 9.71 7.61 7.04
CA ALA A 59 10.54 8.45 6.17
C ALA A 59 11.30 7.60 5.14
N SER A 60 11.89 6.48 5.57
CA SER A 60 12.49 5.50 4.65
C SER A 60 11.45 4.95 3.66
N VAL A 61 10.28 4.52 4.16
CA VAL A 61 9.23 3.97 3.28
C VAL A 61 8.71 5.02 2.29
N LEU A 62 8.54 6.27 2.71
CA LEU A 62 8.15 7.36 1.80
C LEU A 62 9.23 7.62 0.74
N ALA A 63 10.51 7.59 1.11
CA ALA A 63 11.59 7.75 0.15
C ALA A 63 11.62 6.61 -0.89
N GLU A 64 11.34 5.38 -0.48
CA GLU A 64 11.22 4.22 -1.37
C GLU A 64 10.00 4.35 -2.30
N ILE A 65 8.85 4.79 -1.77
CA ILE A 65 7.65 5.11 -2.58
C ILE A 65 7.99 6.15 -3.63
N GLU A 66 8.57 7.28 -3.24
CA GLU A 66 8.92 8.34 -4.19
C GLU A 66 9.93 7.87 -5.23
N ALA A 67 10.90 7.03 -4.85
CA ALA A 67 11.83 6.42 -5.79
C ALA A 67 11.12 5.49 -6.78
N ARG A 68 10.20 4.64 -6.30
CA ARG A 68 9.41 3.76 -7.15
C ARG A 68 8.53 4.54 -8.13
N LEU A 69 7.92 5.63 -7.68
CA LEU A 69 7.09 6.50 -8.52
C LEU A 69 7.93 7.24 -9.57
N ARG A 70 9.09 7.81 -9.19
CA ARG A 70 10.01 8.49 -10.13
C ARG A 70 10.56 7.58 -11.22
N ALA A 71 10.66 6.28 -10.96
CA ALA A 71 11.14 5.29 -11.93
C ALA A 71 10.05 4.83 -12.93
N ALA A 72 8.82 5.37 -12.86
CA ALA A 72 7.76 4.99 -13.77
C ALA A 72 8.06 5.43 -15.22
N SER A 73 7.84 4.52 -16.17
CA SER A 73 7.84 4.82 -17.60
C SER A 73 6.45 5.25 -18.07
N ASP A 74 6.39 5.95 -19.21
CA ASP A 74 5.13 6.32 -19.86
C ASP A 74 4.25 5.08 -20.09
N GLY A 75 2.96 5.21 -19.79
CA GLY A 75 1.97 4.11 -19.88
C GLY A 75 1.98 3.12 -18.71
N ALA A 76 2.92 3.21 -17.76
CA ALA A 76 3.00 2.34 -16.58
C ALA A 76 2.70 3.06 -15.25
N SER A 77 2.15 4.28 -15.29
CA SER A 77 1.98 5.11 -14.09
C SER A 77 1.09 4.48 -13.01
N PHE A 78 -0.02 3.85 -13.41
CA PHE A 78 -0.88 3.15 -12.44
C PHE A 78 -0.21 1.93 -11.81
N LEU A 79 0.59 1.20 -12.61
CA LEU A 79 1.37 0.07 -12.12
C LEU A 79 2.41 0.56 -11.09
N ALA A 80 3.08 1.69 -11.35
CA ALA A 80 4.00 2.30 -10.40
C ALA A 80 3.30 2.71 -9.08
N VAL A 81 2.09 3.28 -9.14
CA VAL A 81 1.26 3.56 -7.94
C VAL A 81 0.96 2.28 -7.17
N THR A 82 0.56 1.22 -7.88
CA THR A 82 0.24 -0.09 -7.30
C THR A 82 1.44 -0.70 -6.59
N GLU A 83 2.60 -0.71 -7.22
CA GLU A 83 3.84 -1.23 -6.62
C GLU A 83 4.32 -0.38 -5.45
N ALA A 84 4.25 0.95 -5.57
CA ALA A 84 4.62 1.85 -4.48
C ALA A 84 3.68 1.68 -3.27
N ALA A 85 2.37 1.53 -3.48
CA ALA A 85 1.41 1.28 -2.41
C ALA A 85 1.55 -0.12 -1.77
N ARG A 86 2.23 -1.06 -2.44
CA ARG A 86 2.54 -2.39 -1.88
C ARG A 86 3.71 -2.37 -0.90
N LEU A 87 4.67 -1.45 -1.06
CA LEU A 87 5.84 -1.33 -0.17
C LEU A 87 5.46 -1.23 1.32
N PRO A 88 4.58 -0.29 1.75
CA PRO A 88 4.17 -0.26 3.15
C PRO A 88 3.44 -1.54 3.57
N LEU A 89 2.66 -2.18 2.68
CA LEU A 89 1.92 -3.39 3.05
C LEU A 89 2.90 -4.51 3.41
N ARG A 90 3.87 -4.78 2.52
CA ARG A 90 4.91 -5.79 2.77
C ARG A 90 5.68 -5.52 4.05
N ARG A 91 5.99 -4.25 4.34
CA ARG A 91 6.67 -3.91 5.59
C ARG A 91 5.87 -4.29 6.83
N TYR A 92 4.55 -4.13 6.80
CA TYR A 92 3.67 -4.58 7.89
C TYR A 92 3.57 -6.11 7.96
N LEU A 93 3.50 -6.79 6.81
CA LEU A 93 3.49 -8.26 6.75
C LEU A 93 4.79 -8.85 7.33
N ASP A 94 5.95 -8.32 6.91
CA ASP A 94 7.28 -8.72 7.40
C ASP A 94 7.44 -8.49 8.92
N GLU A 95 6.77 -7.49 9.48
CA GLU A 95 6.76 -7.22 10.92
C GLU A 95 5.86 -8.18 11.72
N GLY A 96 4.87 -8.81 11.08
CA GLY A 96 4.02 -9.82 11.71
C GLY A 96 3.34 -9.35 13.00
N GLU A 97 3.62 -10.03 14.12
CA GLU A 97 3.01 -9.69 15.42
C GLU A 97 3.40 -8.30 15.91
N LEU A 98 4.56 -7.77 15.55
CA LEU A 98 4.96 -6.41 15.93
C LEU A 98 4.00 -5.37 15.33
N ALA A 99 3.59 -5.56 14.08
CA ALA A 99 2.58 -4.73 13.43
C ALA A 99 1.21 -4.85 14.11
N ARG A 100 0.84 -6.05 14.57
CA ARG A 100 -0.40 -6.28 15.33
C ARG A 100 -0.38 -5.62 16.71
N ARG A 101 0.74 -5.70 17.43
CA ARG A 101 0.97 -4.96 18.69
C ARG A 101 0.82 -3.46 18.47
N ARG A 102 1.43 -2.91 17.42
CA ARG A 102 1.29 -1.49 17.03
C ARG A 102 -0.17 -1.12 16.80
N TYR A 103 -0.89 -1.93 16.03
CA TYR A 103 -2.31 -1.69 15.74
C TYR A 103 -3.19 -1.65 17.00
N ARG A 104 -2.93 -2.52 17.99
CA ARG A 104 -3.64 -2.49 19.28
C ARG A 104 -3.39 -1.16 20.02
N LEU A 105 -2.15 -0.67 20.01
CA LEU A 105 -1.78 0.60 20.63
C LEU A 105 -2.43 1.80 19.92
N THR A 106 -2.36 1.89 18.58
CA THR A 106 -3.00 2.99 17.85
C THR A 106 -4.52 2.94 17.90
N SER A 107 -5.10 1.75 18.15
CA SER A 107 -6.54 1.57 18.36
C SER A 107 -7.03 1.98 19.76
N THR A 108 -6.15 2.20 20.73
CA THR A 108 -6.52 2.49 22.13
C THR A 108 -5.98 3.81 22.63
N VAL A 109 -4.82 4.26 22.13
CA VAL A 109 -4.15 5.49 22.57
C VAL A 109 -4.41 6.65 21.60
N PRO A 110 -5.17 7.70 21.99
CA PRO A 110 -5.55 8.79 21.09
C PRO A 110 -4.39 9.54 20.44
N ALA A 111 -3.30 9.78 21.18
CA ALA A 111 -2.13 10.48 20.66
C ALA A 111 -1.44 9.70 19.53
N LEU A 112 -1.36 8.37 19.66
CA LEU A 112 -0.79 7.50 18.64
C LEU A 112 -1.70 7.42 17.41
N ARG A 113 -3.02 7.37 17.59
CA ARG A 113 -3.98 7.45 16.49
C ARG A 113 -3.85 8.74 15.69
N ALA A 114 -3.75 9.88 16.38
CA ALA A 114 -3.60 11.18 15.72
C ALA A 114 -2.32 11.23 14.85
N ARG A 115 -1.23 10.65 15.36
CA ARG A 115 0.02 10.53 14.61
C ARG A 115 -0.11 9.60 13.40
N GLU A 116 -0.78 8.46 13.54
CA GLU A 116 -1.04 7.55 12.42
C GLU A 116 -1.81 8.25 11.29
N ILE A 117 -2.86 9.01 11.63
CA ILE A 117 -3.64 9.82 10.67
C ILE A 117 -2.73 10.82 9.94
N ALA A 118 -1.86 11.51 10.67
CA ALA A 118 -0.92 12.47 10.09
C ALA A 118 0.06 11.79 9.11
N THR A 119 0.52 10.59 9.42
CA THR A 119 1.37 9.79 8.51
C THR A 119 0.59 9.37 7.26
N THR A 120 -0.64 8.87 7.40
CA THR A 120 -1.49 8.51 6.25
C THR A 120 -1.70 9.69 5.31
N ALA A 121 -1.86 10.90 5.84
CA ALA A 121 -1.99 12.12 5.04
C ALA A 121 -0.72 12.44 4.21
N GLN A 122 0.47 12.07 4.68
CA GLN A 122 1.72 12.22 3.92
C GLN A 122 1.77 11.26 2.73
N TYR A 123 1.43 9.98 2.93
CA TYR A 123 1.32 9.00 1.84
C TYR A 123 0.34 9.46 0.76
N ARG A 124 -0.87 9.90 1.16
CA ARG A 124 -1.87 10.46 0.25
C ARG A 124 -1.31 11.60 -0.58
N ARG A 125 -0.60 12.55 0.05
CA ARG A 125 -0.01 13.70 -0.65
C ARG A 125 1.01 13.26 -1.70
N THR A 126 1.84 12.28 -1.38
CA THR A 126 2.84 11.72 -2.30
C THR A 126 2.17 11.07 -3.51
N PHE A 127 1.16 10.22 -3.30
CA PHE A 127 0.41 9.60 -4.40
C PHE A 127 -0.33 10.64 -5.26
N ARG A 128 -1.04 11.58 -4.63
CA ARG A 128 -1.75 12.66 -5.34
C ARG A 128 -0.81 13.41 -6.28
N ARG A 129 0.33 13.88 -5.76
CA ARG A 129 1.31 14.65 -6.53
C ARG A 129 1.83 13.87 -7.74
N PHE A 130 2.01 12.57 -7.62
CA PHE A 130 2.40 11.74 -8.75
C PHE A 130 1.25 11.49 -9.73
N ILE A 131 0.03 11.24 -9.24
CA ILE A 131 -1.15 11.03 -10.08
C ILE A 131 -1.47 12.27 -10.93
N ASP A 132 -1.32 13.45 -10.34
CA ASP A 132 -1.52 14.75 -10.99
C ASP A 132 -0.65 14.92 -12.25
N THR A 133 0.49 14.21 -12.37
CA THR A 133 1.37 14.34 -13.53
C THR A 133 0.91 13.57 -14.77
N TRP A 134 -0.13 12.72 -14.66
CA TRP A 134 -0.55 11.84 -15.77
C TRP A 134 -2.05 11.55 -15.85
N ILE A 135 -2.85 11.94 -14.86
CA ILE A 135 -4.29 11.62 -14.82
C ILE A 135 -5.11 12.33 -15.91
N GLY A 136 -4.57 13.41 -16.49
CA GLY A 136 -5.18 14.21 -17.55
C GLY A 136 -4.96 15.71 -17.36
N ASP A 137 -5.38 16.50 -18.35
CA ASP A 137 -5.17 17.96 -18.40
C ASP A 137 -6.48 18.77 -18.38
N ASP A 138 -7.63 18.13 -18.13
CA ASP A 138 -8.92 18.81 -18.08
C ASP A 138 -9.21 19.46 -16.69
N PRO A 139 -10.18 20.38 -16.58
CA PRO A 139 -10.46 21.08 -15.33
C PRO A 139 -10.79 20.20 -14.12
N LEU A 140 -11.23 18.94 -14.33
CA LEU A 140 -11.50 17.99 -13.26
C LEU A 140 -10.29 17.13 -12.89
N ALA A 141 -9.18 17.20 -13.62
CA ALA A 141 -7.98 16.40 -13.37
C ALA A 141 -7.46 16.53 -11.92
N PRO A 142 -7.35 17.73 -11.31
CA PRO A 142 -6.91 17.84 -9.92
C PRO A 142 -7.83 17.13 -8.91
N LEU A 143 -9.15 17.18 -9.15
CA LEU A 143 -10.13 16.47 -8.33
C LEU A 143 -10.00 14.95 -8.52
N ARG A 144 -9.84 14.47 -9.76
CA ARG A 144 -9.64 13.04 -10.02
C ARG A 144 -8.34 12.54 -9.40
N ALA A 145 -7.25 13.31 -9.43
CA ALA A 145 -5.99 12.96 -8.76
C ALA A 145 -6.17 12.81 -7.25
N GLU A 146 -6.90 13.73 -6.62
CA GLU A 146 -7.21 13.67 -5.19
C GLU A 146 -8.07 12.45 -4.84
N LEU A 147 -9.18 12.24 -5.55
CA LEU A 147 -10.07 11.08 -5.36
C LEU A 147 -9.33 9.75 -5.57
N MET A 148 -8.49 9.67 -6.58
CA MET A 148 -7.73 8.46 -6.87
C MET A 148 -6.67 8.17 -5.81
N ALA A 149 -5.94 9.20 -5.34
CA ALA A 149 -4.99 9.04 -4.24
C ALA A 149 -5.69 8.57 -2.96
N ASP A 150 -6.87 9.12 -2.65
CA ASP A 150 -7.70 8.67 -1.54
C ASP A 150 -8.17 7.23 -1.69
N ALA A 151 -8.56 6.82 -2.90
CA ALA A 151 -8.97 5.45 -3.18
C ALA A 151 -7.82 4.45 -3.02
N VAL A 152 -6.61 4.78 -3.48
CA VAL A 152 -5.39 3.96 -3.29
C VAL A 152 -5.09 3.75 -1.81
N VAL A 153 -5.08 4.84 -1.03
CA VAL A 153 -4.82 4.77 0.41
C VAL A 153 -5.92 4.00 1.14
N THR A 154 -7.17 4.16 0.72
CA THR A 154 -8.32 3.44 1.29
C THR A 154 -8.25 1.94 0.99
N ALA A 155 -7.97 1.56 -0.25
CA ALA A 155 -7.78 0.17 -0.67
C ALA A 155 -6.67 -0.50 0.16
N HIS A 156 -5.50 0.15 0.26
CA HIS A 156 -4.39 -0.30 1.08
C HIS A 156 -4.81 -0.49 2.56
N ASN A 157 -5.40 0.54 3.17
CA ASN A 157 -5.77 0.52 4.58
C ASN A 157 -6.85 -0.53 4.89
N HIS A 158 -7.78 -0.78 3.96
CA HIS A 158 -8.80 -1.81 4.10
C HIS A 158 -8.16 -3.20 4.19
N VAL A 159 -7.24 -3.51 3.27
CA VAL A 159 -6.53 -4.79 3.24
C VAL A 159 -5.65 -4.94 4.48
N LEU A 160 -4.86 -3.92 4.80
CA LEU A 160 -3.98 -3.93 5.96
C LEU A 160 -4.76 -4.13 7.27
N ARG A 161 -5.86 -3.40 7.46
CA ARG A 161 -6.70 -3.53 8.66
C ARG A 161 -7.30 -4.92 8.79
N THR A 162 -7.76 -5.51 7.69
CA THR A 162 -8.34 -6.87 7.69
C THR A 162 -7.31 -7.90 8.16
N TRP A 163 -6.08 -7.81 7.64
CA TRP A 163 -4.97 -8.66 8.08
C TRP A 163 -4.59 -8.41 9.55
N LEU A 164 -4.52 -7.14 9.99
CA LEU A 164 -4.20 -6.77 11.38
C LEU A 164 -5.23 -7.29 12.40
N GLN A 165 -6.48 -7.43 11.99
CA GLN A 165 -7.55 -8.01 12.80
C GLN A 165 -7.49 -9.55 12.86
N GLY A 166 -6.52 -10.17 12.19
CA GLY A 166 -6.33 -11.63 12.19
C GLY A 166 -7.21 -12.38 11.20
N THR A 167 -7.86 -11.68 10.26
CA THR A 167 -8.65 -12.31 9.20
C THR A 167 -7.74 -12.58 8.00
N GLY A 168 -7.16 -13.78 7.92
CA GLY A 168 -6.33 -14.23 6.79
C GLY A 168 -4.83 -14.40 7.08
N ASP A 169 -4.10 -14.98 6.13
CA ASP A 169 -2.64 -15.12 6.09
C ASP A 169 -1.99 -14.07 5.17
N ASP A 170 -0.65 -14.00 5.15
CA ASP A 170 0.07 -12.99 4.36
C ASP A 170 -0.19 -13.12 2.85
N ARG A 171 -0.37 -14.35 2.34
CA ARG A 171 -0.69 -14.58 0.92
C ARG A 171 -2.08 -14.07 0.57
N SER A 172 -3.03 -14.23 1.48
CA SER A 172 -4.38 -13.71 1.32
C SER A 172 -4.39 -12.18 1.34
N ALA A 173 -3.52 -11.54 2.14
CA ALA A 173 -3.38 -10.08 2.17
C ALA A 173 -2.80 -9.53 0.85
N GLU A 174 -1.75 -10.16 0.31
CA GLU A 174 -1.19 -9.78 -1.00
C GLU A 174 -2.22 -9.95 -2.14
N THR A 175 -2.99 -11.04 -2.12
CA THR A 175 -4.06 -11.29 -3.09
C THR A 175 -5.20 -10.27 -2.94
N ALA A 176 -5.61 -9.95 -1.72
CA ALA A 176 -6.64 -8.94 -1.45
C ALA A 176 -6.18 -7.54 -1.87
N PHE A 177 -4.89 -7.23 -1.75
CA PHE A 177 -4.31 -6.00 -2.26
C PHE A 177 -4.40 -5.91 -3.79
N ASP A 178 -4.07 -6.99 -4.51
CA ASP A 178 -4.24 -7.05 -5.96
C ASP A 178 -5.69 -6.78 -6.39
N VAL A 179 -6.65 -7.41 -5.71
CA VAL A 179 -8.09 -7.19 -5.95
C VAL A 179 -8.50 -5.74 -5.66
N ALA A 180 -8.05 -5.17 -4.54
CA ALA A 180 -8.40 -3.82 -4.15
C ALA A 180 -7.84 -2.77 -5.12
N MET A 181 -6.60 -2.95 -5.60
CA MET A 181 -6.00 -2.06 -6.60
C MET A 181 -6.61 -2.24 -7.99
N ALA A 182 -7.02 -3.45 -8.37
CA ALA A 182 -7.80 -3.67 -9.59
C ALA A 182 -9.15 -2.90 -9.54
N GLU A 183 -9.79 -2.82 -8.38
CA GLU A 183 -11.01 -2.04 -8.21
C GLU A 183 -10.76 -0.52 -8.32
N VAL A 184 -9.65 -0.01 -7.76
CA VAL A 184 -9.25 1.39 -7.97
C VAL A 184 -9.03 1.66 -9.47
N ARG A 185 -8.34 0.77 -10.19
CA ARG A 185 -8.15 0.88 -11.64
C ARG A 185 -9.49 0.96 -12.37
N ARG A 186 -10.43 0.08 -12.01
CA ARG A 186 -11.75 0.02 -12.63
C ARG A 186 -12.53 1.33 -12.45
N ILE A 187 -12.53 1.88 -11.24
CA ILE A 187 -13.25 3.11 -10.90
C ILE A 187 -12.70 4.32 -11.67
N PHE A 188 -11.37 4.45 -11.76
CA PHE A 188 -10.76 5.69 -12.26
C PHE A 188 -10.28 5.62 -13.71
N LEU A 189 -9.85 4.46 -14.20
CA LEU A 189 -9.20 4.32 -15.49
C LEU A 189 -10.07 3.58 -16.50
N ASP A 190 -10.77 2.51 -16.10
CA ASP A 190 -11.60 1.75 -17.05
C ASP A 190 -12.96 2.42 -17.29
N SER A 191 -13.50 3.14 -16.30
CA SER A 191 -14.73 3.92 -16.45
C SER A 191 -14.57 5.11 -17.41
N ALA A 192 -13.34 5.59 -17.63
CA ALA A 192 -13.04 6.61 -18.64
C ALA A 192 -13.07 6.06 -20.08
N VAL A 193 -12.89 4.75 -20.26
CA VAL A 193 -12.91 4.07 -21.56
C VAL A 193 -14.35 3.77 -22.02
N ALA A 194 -15.27 3.51 -21.08
CA ALA A 194 -16.67 3.28 -21.40
C ALA A 194 -17.42 4.54 -21.89
N GLY A 195 -16.81 5.73 -21.76
CA GLY A 195 -17.34 6.99 -22.28
C GLY A 195 -16.99 7.28 -23.74
N SER A 196 -16.16 6.47 -24.39
CA SER A 196 -15.92 6.55 -25.84
C SER A 196 -16.81 5.55 -26.57
N ASP A 197 -18.09 5.91 -26.75
CA ASP A 197 -18.91 5.34 -27.81
C ASP A 197 -18.27 5.74 -29.16
N GLY A 198 -17.37 4.89 -29.64
CA GLY A 198 -16.68 5.05 -30.93
C GLY A 198 -15.40 4.23 -31.02
N ASP A 199 -15.53 2.97 -31.49
CA ASP A 199 -14.44 2.15 -32.06
C ASP A 199 -13.21 1.90 -31.16
N GLY A 200 -13.44 1.38 -29.95
CA GLY A 200 -12.36 1.05 -29.00
C GLY A 200 -11.70 -0.31 -29.27
N THR A 201 -10.36 -0.34 -29.34
CA THR A 201 -9.57 -1.59 -29.43
C THR A 201 -9.47 -2.26 -28.06
N THR A 202 -9.96 -3.50 -27.93
CA THR A 202 -9.77 -4.32 -26.72
C THR A 202 -8.46 -5.09 -26.79
N VAL A 203 -7.55 -4.89 -25.81
CA VAL A 203 -6.29 -5.64 -25.71
C VAL A 203 -6.43 -6.78 -24.69
N VAL A 204 -6.31 -8.03 -25.16
CA VAL A 204 -6.35 -9.24 -24.32
C VAL A 204 -4.94 -9.84 -24.24
N VAL A 205 -4.38 -9.98 -23.03
CA VAL A 205 -3.07 -10.62 -22.79
C VAL A 205 -3.29 -12.00 -22.17
N MET A 206 -2.85 -13.06 -22.86
CA MET A 206 -2.92 -14.44 -22.38
C MET A 206 -1.61 -15.19 -22.64
N ARG A 207 -1.24 -16.10 -21.75
CA ARG A 207 -0.16 -17.07 -21.98
C ARG A 207 -0.74 -18.35 -22.55
N SER A 208 -0.23 -18.77 -23.72
CA SER A 208 -0.61 -20.02 -24.38
C SER A 208 0.65 -20.76 -24.84
N GLY A 209 0.62 -22.09 -24.77
CA GLY A 209 1.62 -22.95 -25.41
C GLY A 209 1.41 -23.12 -26.91
N ALA A 210 0.30 -22.60 -27.46
CA ALA A 210 -0.02 -22.65 -28.88
C ALA A 210 0.52 -21.43 -29.64
N SER A 211 0.86 -21.59 -30.92
CA SER A 211 1.40 -20.50 -31.75
C SER A 211 0.35 -19.42 -32.03
N LEU A 212 0.79 -18.17 -32.20
CA LEU A 212 -0.09 -17.02 -32.47
C LEU A 212 -1.04 -17.27 -33.66
N THR A 213 -0.53 -17.89 -34.73
CA THR A 213 -1.28 -18.23 -35.96
C THR A 213 -2.42 -19.23 -35.72
N SER A 214 -2.33 -20.05 -34.66
CA SER A 214 -3.38 -21.00 -34.28
C SER A 214 -4.43 -20.42 -33.34
N VAL A 215 -4.05 -19.40 -32.57
CA VAL A 215 -4.90 -18.75 -31.55
C VAL A 215 -5.72 -17.62 -32.16
N LEU A 216 -5.12 -16.82 -33.05
CA LEU A 216 -5.76 -15.66 -33.70
C LEU A 216 -7.11 -16.00 -34.36
N PRO A 217 -7.23 -17.04 -35.21
CA PRO A 217 -8.50 -17.35 -35.88
C PRO A 217 -9.61 -17.74 -34.89
N ARG A 218 -9.25 -18.40 -33.78
CA ARG A 218 -10.21 -18.83 -32.75
C ARG A 218 -10.72 -17.65 -31.93
N LEU A 219 -9.84 -16.69 -31.65
CA LEU A 219 -10.20 -15.45 -30.98
C LEU A 219 -11.10 -14.59 -31.87
N GLN A 220 -10.75 -14.44 -33.16
CA GLN A 220 -11.59 -13.73 -34.13
C GLN A 220 -12.99 -14.34 -34.21
N ALA A 221 -13.09 -15.65 -34.39
CA ALA A 221 -14.38 -16.35 -34.44
C ALA A 221 -15.21 -16.21 -33.15
N ALA A 222 -14.56 -16.13 -31.98
CA ALA A 222 -15.24 -15.93 -30.70
C ALA A 222 -15.72 -14.48 -30.50
N LEU A 223 -15.00 -13.51 -31.05
CA LEU A 223 -15.34 -12.09 -30.99
C LEU A 223 -16.45 -11.72 -31.99
N ASP A 224 -16.50 -12.38 -33.14
CA ASP A 224 -17.42 -12.00 -34.23
C ASP A 224 -18.88 -12.45 -33.99
N GLY A 225 -19.13 -13.52 -33.21
CA GLY A 225 -20.48 -13.99 -32.82
C GLY A 225 -21.46 -14.29 -34.00
N PRO A 226 -22.62 -14.94 -33.77
CA PRO A 226 -23.52 -15.34 -34.86
C PRO A 226 -24.55 -14.27 -35.32
N GLU A 227 -24.32 -12.96 -35.12
CA GLU A 227 -25.39 -11.94 -35.26
C GLU A 227 -25.12 -10.73 -36.18
N THR A 228 -24.33 -10.88 -37.26
CA THR A 228 -24.17 -9.82 -38.28
C THR A 228 -24.94 -10.06 -39.59
N ALA A 229 -25.87 -11.02 -39.65
CA ALA A 229 -26.60 -11.36 -40.89
C ALA A 229 -28.00 -10.72 -41.03
N ARG A 230 -28.45 -9.83 -40.13
CA ARG A 230 -29.82 -9.28 -40.16
C ARG A 230 -29.94 -7.75 -40.25
N ARG A 231 -29.04 -7.10 -40.97
CA ARG A 231 -29.27 -5.73 -41.49
C ARG A 231 -28.60 -5.55 -42.84
N ARG A 232 -29.31 -5.91 -43.91
CA ARG A 232 -29.28 -5.23 -45.21
C ARG A 232 -30.45 -5.77 -46.03
N THR A 233 -31.51 -4.96 -46.05
CA THR A 233 -32.56 -4.98 -47.07
C THR A 233 -31.95 -4.71 -48.44
#